data_AF-A0A3B3D7G1-F1
#
_entry.id   AF-A0A3B3D7G1-F1
#
_cell.length_a   1.000
_cell.length_b   1.000
_cell.length_c   1.000
_cell.angle_alpha   90.00
_cell.angle_beta   90.00
_cell.angle_gamma   90.00
#
_symmetry.space_group_name_H-M   'P 1'
#
loop_
_entity.id
_entity.type
_entity.pdbx_description
1 polymer ?
#
loop_
_entity_poly.entity_id
_entity_poly.type
_entity_poly.pdbx_seq_one_letter_code
_entity_poly.pdbx_strand_id
1 'polypeptide(L)'
;MVELEKEVLPLPPRYRFRDLLLGDWQSDDRVQVEFYVNENTFKERLKLFFIKNQRSSLRVRMFNFALKVLSCLLYIVRVLLDNPQEERQDCIGGLNCSKQNTSSRPWSEFDWKLIIWVDRPLPLWALQVLVAFISFSETMLLVYLSYKGNVWEQVLRVPFILEMISTVPFMITVILPSFRNLFIPVFLNCWLAKHALENMINDLHRAIQRTHSAMFNQVVILISTLVCLMFTCICGIQHLERAGNNLTLFDSLYFCVVTFSTVGFGDVTPQIWPSQLLVVIMIFVALIVLPIQVRHSR
;
A
#
# COMPACT_ATOMS: atom_id res chain seq x y z
N MET A 1 -35.05 -62.91 -38.28
CA MET A 1 -33.86 -63.62 -37.79
C MET A 1 -32.72 -62.60 -37.78
N VAL A 2 -32.49 -61.98 -36.62
CA VAL A 2 -31.27 -62.12 -35.77
C VAL A 2 -30.19 -61.15 -36.29
N GLU A 3 -29.64 -60.16 -35.58
CA GLU A 3 -29.68 -59.61 -34.21
C GLU A 3 -28.91 -58.26 -34.32
N LEU A 4 -29.17 -57.28 -33.45
CA LEU A 4 -28.22 -56.82 -32.40
C LEU A 4 -28.71 -55.51 -31.76
N GLU A 5 -28.72 -55.54 -30.43
CA GLU A 5 -29.29 -54.57 -29.49
C GLU A 5 -28.72 -53.15 -29.57
N LYS A 6 -29.57 -52.17 -29.24
CA LYS A 6 -29.18 -50.81 -28.88
C LYS A 6 -29.93 -50.41 -27.61
N GLU A 7 -29.46 -50.88 -26.47
CA GLU A 7 -29.93 -50.44 -25.16
C GLU A 7 -29.43 -49.02 -24.85
N VAL A 8 -30.37 -48.14 -24.49
CA VAL A 8 -30.11 -46.78 -24.03
C VAL A 8 -29.94 -46.79 -22.52
N LEU A 9 -28.76 -46.38 -22.06
CA LEU A 9 -28.42 -46.18 -20.64
C LEU A 9 -29.21 -45.01 -20.01
N PRO A 10 -29.69 -45.13 -18.76
CA PRO A 10 -29.86 -43.98 -17.89
C PRO A 10 -28.59 -43.74 -17.04
N LEU A 11 -28.16 -42.48 -16.97
CA LEU A 11 -27.29 -41.92 -15.93
C LEU A 11 -28.17 -41.29 -14.83
N PRO A 12 -27.68 -40.93 -13.62
CA PRO A 12 -26.68 -41.52 -12.71
C PRO A 12 -27.29 -41.67 -11.28
N PRO A 13 -26.58 -42.07 -10.19
CA PRO A 13 -25.68 -41.13 -9.49
C PRO A 13 -24.44 -41.78 -8.86
N ARG A 14 -23.32 -41.05 -8.91
CA ARG A 14 -22.31 -40.91 -7.84
C ARG A 14 -21.66 -42.19 -7.27
N TYR A 15 -20.33 -42.11 -7.16
CA TYR A 15 -19.40 -43.09 -6.56
C TYR A 15 -19.15 -44.27 -7.50
N ARG A 16 -17.94 -44.42 -8.08
CA ARG A 16 -16.80 -44.94 -7.32
C ARG A 16 -15.48 -44.69 -8.07
N PHE A 17 -14.89 -43.52 -7.84
CA PHE A 17 -13.52 -43.18 -8.30
C PHE A 17 -12.44 -44.10 -7.67
N ARG A 18 -12.81 -44.89 -6.66
CA ARG A 18 -11.94 -45.87 -5.99
C ARG A 18 -11.72 -47.16 -6.78
N ASP A 19 -12.63 -47.55 -7.66
CA ASP A 19 -12.47 -48.79 -8.44
C ASP A 19 -11.59 -48.58 -9.68
N LEU A 20 -11.48 -47.33 -10.14
CA LEU A 20 -10.50 -46.89 -11.15
C LEU A 20 -9.05 -46.86 -10.63
N LEU A 21 -8.85 -47.06 -9.32
CA LEU A 21 -7.54 -47.03 -8.67
C LEU A 21 -7.01 -48.41 -8.27
N LEU A 22 -7.79 -49.48 -8.38
CA LEU A 22 -7.45 -50.79 -7.78
C LEU A 22 -7.48 -51.99 -8.73
N GLY A 23 -7.74 -51.79 -10.02
CA GLY A 23 -7.82 -52.87 -10.99
C GLY A 23 -6.90 -52.69 -12.18
N ASP A 24 -5.59 -52.82 -11.98
CA ASP A 24 -4.76 -53.65 -12.86
C ASP A 24 -3.35 -53.83 -12.26
N TRP A 25 -3.07 -55.05 -11.80
CA TRP A 25 -1.73 -55.52 -11.46
C TRP A 25 -1.08 -56.11 -12.71
N GLN A 26 -0.85 -55.27 -13.73
CA GLN A 26 -0.06 -55.66 -14.87
C GLN A 26 1.16 -54.75 -14.99
N SER A 27 2.28 -55.36 -14.63
CA SER A 27 3.66 -54.95 -14.81
C SER A 27 3.90 -54.19 -16.10
N ASP A 28 4.13 -52.89 -15.95
CA ASP A 28 4.88 -52.09 -16.90
C ASP A 28 5.55 -50.95 -16.12
N ASP A 29 6.81 -50.65 -16.45
CA ASP A 29 7.75 -49.77 -15.75
C ASP A 29 7.22 -48.34 -15.51
N ARG A 30 6.32 -48.20 -14.55
CA ARG A 30 6.00 -46.90 -13.97
C ARG A 30 7.08 -46.58 -12.95
N VAL A 31 8.10 -45.88 -13.43
CA VAL A 31 8.93 -45.00 -12.60
C VAL A 31 7.98 -44.29 -11.63
N GLN A 32 7.95 -44.76 -10.39
CA GLN A 32 7.34 -44.00 -9.31
C GLN A 32 8.18 -42.75 -9.21
N VAL A 33 7.69 -41.64 -9.79
CA VAL A 33 8.22 -40.32 -9.48
C VAL A 33 7.87 -40.10 -8.03
N GLU A 34 8.79 -40.49 -7.15
CA GLU A 34 8.73 -40.23 -5.72
C GLU A 34 8.60 -38.71 -5.54
N PHE A 35 7.38 -38.22 -5.37
CA PHE A 35 7.11 -36.86 -4.89
C PHE A 35 7.46 -36.71 -3.39
N TYR A 36 8.49 -37.42 -2.90
CA TYR A 36 8.67 -37.70 -1.47
C TYR A 36 9.72 -36.85 -0.75
N VAL A 37 10.41 -35.91 -1.39
CA VAL A 37 11.48 -35.15 -0.72
C VAL A 37 11.20 -33.64 -0.58
N ASN A 38 10.14 -33.11 -1.21
CA ASN A 38 9.92 -31.65 -1.21
C ASN A 38 8.93 -31.14 -0.13
N GLU A 39 8.14 -32.01 0.51
CA GLU A 39 7.12 -31.60 1.50
C GLU A 39 7.70 -31.24 2.89
N ASN A 40 8.93 -31.65 3.18
CA ASN A 40 9.55 -31.45 4.51
C ASN A 40 10.49 -30.24 4.59
N THR A 41 10.72 -29.52 3.50
CA THR A 41 11.52 -28.30 3.53
C THR A 41 10.75 -27.17 4.22
N PHE A 42 11.40 -26.46 5.15
CA PHE A 42 10.82 -25.31 5.87
C PHE A 42 10.20 -24.27 4.93
N LYS A 43 10.81 -24.06 3.75
CA LYS A 43 10.30 -23.20 2.68
C LYS A 43 8.92 -23.62 2.16
N GLU A 44 8.68 -24.91 1.91
CA GLU A 44 7.37 -25.39 1.42
C GLU A 44 6.32 -25.36 2.53
N ARG A 45 6.68 -25.60 3.80
CA ARG A 45 5.76 -25.39 4.93
C ARG A 45 5.34 -23.93 5.08
N LEU A 46 6.29 -23.00 4.97
CA LEU A 46 6.00 -21.56 4.96
C LEU A 46 5.14 -21.16 3.76
N LYS A 47 5.45 -21.68 2.57
CA LYS A 47 4.67 -21.43 1.35
C LYS A 47 3.26 -21.99 1.45
N LEU A 48 3.09 -23.16 2.06
CA LEU A 48 1.79 -23.72 2.40
C LEU A 48 1.03 -22.78 3.33
N PHE A 49 1.68 -22.26 4.38
CA PHE A 49 1.04 -21.37 5.36
C PHE A 49 0.69 -19.98 4.80
N PHE A 50 1.62 -19.32 4.10
CA PHE A 50 1.47 -17.95 3.58
C PHE A 50 0.67 -17.88 2.28
N ILE A 51 0.80 -18.86 1.38
CA ILE A 51 0.24 -18.77 0.02
C ILE A 51 -0.86 -19.81 -0.22
N LYS A 52 -0.63 -21.09 0.09
CA LYS A 52 -1.59 -22.15 -0.27
C LYS A 52 -2.78 -22.23 0.70
N ASN A 53 -2.58 -21.93 1.98
CA ASN A 53 -3.60 -22.05 3.01
C ASN A 53 -4.46 -20.78 3.11
N GLN A 54 -5.69 -20.86 2.62
CA GLN A 54 -6.60 -19.72 2.44
C GLN A 54 -6.88 -18.93 3.73
N ARG A 55 -7.20 -19.59 4.85
CA ARG A 55 -7.51 -18.90 6.12
C ARG A 55 -6.29 -18.22 6.73
N SER A 56 -5.11 -18.82 6.59
CA SER A 56 -3.88 -18.26 7.14
C SER A 56 -3.34 -17.13 6.25
N SER A 57 -3.35 -17.31 4.92
CA SER A 57 -3.04 -16.25 3.95
C SER A 57 -3.90 -15.01 4.18
N LEU A 58 -5.23 -15.18 4.32
CA LEU A 58 -6.14 -14.05 4.54
C LEU A 58 -5.85 -13.32 5.86
N ARG A 59 -5.54 -14.03 6.94
CA ARG A 59 -5.15 -13.41 8.22
C ARG A 59 -3.86 -12.61 8.12
N VAL A 60 -2.86 -13.14 7.42
CA VAL A 60 -1.59 -12.42 7.18
C VAL A 60 -1.85 -11.15 6.37
N ARG A 61 -2.64 -11.23 5.29
CA ARG A 61 -2.98 -10.05 4.48
C ARG A 61 -3.78 -9.00 5.25
N MET A 62 -4.73 -9.43 6.07
CA MET A 62 -5.47 -8.54 6.99
C MET A 62 -4.54 -7.83 7.97
N PHE A 63 -3.58 -8.57 8.53
CA PHE A 63 -2.59 -8.01 9.45
C PHE A 63 -1.70 -6.98 8.74
N ASN A 64 -1.20 -7.30 7.54
CA ASN A 64 -0.42 -6.36 6.73
C ASN A 64 -1.24 -5.10 6.39
N PHE A 65 -2.48 -5.27 5.92
CA PHE A 65 -3.40 -4.15 5.69
C PHE A 65 -3.54 -3.26 6.93
N ALA A 66 -3.76 -3.85 8.10
CA ALA A 66 -3.86 -3.12 9.36
C ALA A 66 -2.56 -2.37 9.72
N LEU A 67 -1.39 -2.97 9.50
CA LEU A 67 -0.09 -2.30 9.69
C LEU A 67 0.08 -1.10 8.75
N LYS A 68 -0.33 -1.22 7.48
CA LYS A 68 -0.29 -0.11 6.53
C LYS A 68 -1.20 1.03 6.93
N VAL A 69 -2.45 0.73 7.30
CA VAL A 69 -3.38 1.73 7.81
C VAL A 69 -2.84 2.38 9.10
N LEU A 70 -2.31 1.59 10.02
CA LEU A 70 -1.67 2.10 11.24
C LEU A 70 -0.52 3.06 10.91
N SER A 71 0.33 2.74 9.94
CA SER A 71 1.42 3.64 9.53
C SER A 71 0.91 4.98 8.99
N CYS A 72 -0.21 5.00 8.27
CA CYS A 72 -0.86 6.23 7.82
C CYS A 72 -1.48 7.01 8.99
N LEU A 73 -2.11 6.33 9.95
CA LEU A 73 -2.64 6.97 11.16
C LEU A 73 -1.52 7.60 11.99
N LEU A 74 -0.38 6.92 12.12
CA LEU A 74 0.81 7.48 12.79
C LEU A 74 1.37 8.70 12.07
N TYR A 75 1.25 8.76 10.74
CA TYR A 75 1.58 9.97 9.99
C TYR A 75 0.63 11.12 10.33
N ILE A 76 -0.69 10.88 10.40
CA ILE A 76 -1.67 11.91 10.79
C ILE A 76 -1.39 12.41 12.21
N VAL A 77 -1.19 11.50 13.16
CA VAL A 77 -0.86 11.85 14.55
C VAL A 77 0.43 12.67 14.61
N ARG A 78 1.45 12.29 13.83
CA ARG A 78 2.68 13.08 13.71
C ARG A 78 2.37 14.50 13.23
N VAL A 79 1.61 14.67 12.15
CA VAL A 79 1.26 16.00 11.62
C VAL A 79 0.47 16.83 12.63
N LEU A 80 -0.46 16.22 13.36
CA LEU A 80 -1.28 16.92 14.35
C LEU A 80 -0.48 17.38 15.58
N LEU A 81 0.60 16.69 15.92
CA LEU A 81 1.49 17.03 17.03
C LEU A 81 2.62 17.98 16.62
N ASP A 82 2.79 18.20 15.31
CA ASP A 82 3.85 19.01 14.73
C ASP A 82 3.41 20.49 14.77
N ASN A 83 3.98 21.26 15.69
CA ASN A 83 3.73 22.70 15.80
C ASN A 83 4.89 23.47 15.14
N PRO A 84 4.73 23.98 13.90
CA PRO A 84 5.80 24.68 13.19
C PRO A 84 6.16 26.05 13.81
N GLN A 85 5.41 26.50 14.83
CA GLN A 85 5.70 27.75 15.54
C GLN A 85 6.92 27.67 16.46
N GLU A 86 7.28 26.49 16.99
CA GLU A 86 8.46 26.36 17.87
C GLU A 86 9.78 26.55 17.09
N GLU A 87 9.89 26.00 15.87
CA GLU A 87 11.10 26.18 15.03
C GLU A 87 11.32 27.63 14.58
N ARG A 88 10.25 28.44 14.49
CA ARG A 88 10.34 29.87 14.16
C ARG A 88 10.73 30.74 15.35
N GLN A 89 10.59 30.19 16.57
CA GLN A 89 10.85 30.87 17.84
C GLN A 89 12.30 30.68 18.33
N ASP A 90 13.12 29.86 17.66
CA ASP A 90 14.58 29.76 17.87
C ASP A 90 15.31 30.98 17.29
N CYS A 91 14.86 32.17 17.71
CA CYS A 91 15.65 33.39 17.73
C CYS A 91 16.29 33.52 19.12
N ILE A 92 17.11 32.54 19.54
CA ILE A 92 17.89 32.63 20.78
C ILE A 92 19.27 33.20 20.44
N GLY A 93 19.40 34.51 20.58
CA GLY A 93 20.67 35.21 20.43
C GLY A 93 20.56 36.71 20.22
N GLY A 94 19.69 37.40 20.96
CA GLY A 94 19.76 38.84 21.19
C GLY A 94 20.12 39.72 19.99
N LEU A 95 19.31 39.74 18.93
CA LEU A 95 19.26 40.88 18.02
C LEU A 95 17.87 40.98 17.35
N ASN A 96 17.28 42.17 17.47
CA ASN A 96 15.97 42.60 16.98
C ASN A 96 15.36 41.77 15.82
N CYS A 97 14.41 40.90 16.13
CA CYS A 97 13.42 40.49 15.15
C CYS A 97 12.48 41.67 14.89
N SER A 98 12.85 42.51 13.93
CA SER A 98 11.90 43.45 13.34
C SER A 98 10.70 42.65 12.84
N LYS A 99 9.51 42.97 13.35
CA LYS A 99 8.25 42.63 12.69
C LYS A 99 8.30 43.25 11.29
N GLN A 100 8.81 42.50 10.30
CA GLN A 100 8.67 42.90 8.92
C GLN A 100 7.19 42.79 8.56
N ASN A 101 6.54 43.95 8.57
CA ASN A 101 5.26 44.15 7.91
C ASN A 101 5.36 43.62 6.48
N THR A 102 4.36 42.81 6.12
CA THR A 102 3.93 42.42 4.77
C THR A 102 4.51 43.31 3.67
N SER A 103 5.63 42.89 3.11
CA SER A 103 6.13 43.35 1.82
C SER A 103 7.01 42.23 1.24
N SER A 104 6.46 41.56 0.22
CA SER A 104 7.16 40.73 -0.78
C SER A 104 8.49 40.13 -0.34
N ARG A 105 8.45 38.93 0.27
CA ARG A 105 9.64 38.09 0.37
C ARG A 105 10.10 37.74 -1.05
N PRO A 106 11.39 37.95 -1.40
CA PRO A 106 11.90 37.55 -2.71
C PRO A 106 11.84 36.03 -2.87
N TRP A 107 11.63 35.59 -4.11
CA TRP A 107 11.46 34.19 -4.55
C TRP A 107 12.71 33.29 -4.34
N SER A 108 13.66 33.66 -3.47
CA SER A 108 15.03 33.11 -3.50
C SER A 108 15.55 32.52 -2.19
N GLU A 109 14.81 32.52 -1.09
CA GLU A 109 15.20 31.78 0.13
C GLU A 109 14.10 30.78 0.50
N PHE A 110 14.03 29.71 -0.29
CA PHE A 110 13.23 28.54 0.03
C PHE A 110 13.93 27.76 1.16
N ASP A 111 13.29 27.68 2.32
CA ASP A 111 13.77 26.90 3.46
C ASP A 111 13.56 25.39 3.23
N TRP A 112 14.37 24.81 2.33
CA TRP A 112 14.43 23.35 2.09
C TRP A 112 14.69 22.55 3.36
N LYS A 113 15.34 23.19 4.35
CA LYS A 113 15.57 22.62 5.67
C LYS A 113 14.26 22.22 6.34
N LEU A 114 13.20 23.02 6.23
CA LEU A 114 11.90 22.78 6.86
C LEU A 114 11.11 21.62 6.21
N ILE A 115 11.40 21.33 4.94
CA ILE A 115 10.81 20.20 4.20
C ILE A 115 11.54 18.91 4.57
N ILE A 116 12.88 18.96 4.59
CA ILE A 116 13.72 17.76 4.77
C ILE A 116 13.81 17.36 6.25
N TRP A 117 13.87 18.34 7.16
CA TRP A 117 13.98 18.13 8.60
C TRP A 117 12.64 18.35 9.26
N VAL A 118 12.15 17.31 9.92
CA VAL A 118 10.87 17.26 10.62
C VAL A 118 11.12 16.64 11.98
N ASP A 119 10.95 17.43 13.02
CA ASP A 119 11.12 16.97 14.38
C ASP A 119 10.02 15.96 14.75
N ARG A 120 10.46 14.76 15.15
CA ARG A 120 9.58 13.66 15.53
C ARG A 120 9.76 13.33 17.00
N PRO A 121 8.68 13.21 17.78
CA PRO A 121 8.81 12.74 19.15
C PRO A 121 9.29 11.28 19.12
N LEU A 122 10.25 10.99 20.01
CA LEU A 122 10.87 9.66 20.16
C LEU A 122 9.87 8.48 20.19
N PRO A 123 8.73 8.54 20.90
CA PRO A 123 7.78 7.41 20.91
C PRO A 123 7.14 7.15 19.54
N LEU A 124 6.84 8.18 18.75
CA LEU A 124 6.29 7.99 17.40
C LEU A 124 7.34 7.41 16.46
N TRP A 125 8.58 7.89 16.55
CA TRP A 125 9.68 7.33 15.77
C TRP A 125 9.90 5.85 16.10
N ALA A 126 9.94 5.48 17.38
CA ALA A 126 10.14 4.09 17.80
C ALA A 126 9.01 3.17 17.29
N LEU A 127 7.76 3.63 17.36
CA LEU A 127 6.62 2.88 16.84
C LEU A 127 6.66 2.74 15.32
N GLN A 128 7.04 3.80 14.59
CA GLN A 128 7.19 3.75 13.13
C GLN A 128 8.31 2.79 12.70
N VAL A 129 9.44 2.78 13.41
CA VAL A 129 10.54 1.84 13.17
C VAL A 129 10.09 0.39 13.41
N LEU A 130 9.34 0.13 14.49
CA LEU A 130 8.80 -1.20 14.76
C LEU A 130 7.87 -1.68 13.64
N VAL A 131 6.94 -0.83 13.19
CA VAL A 131 6.04 -1.14 12.08
C VAL A 131 6.83 -1.38 10.79
N ALA A 132 7.84 -0.54 10.50
CA ALA A 132 8.71 -0.70 9.35
C ALA A 132 9.50 -2.03 9.38
N PHE A 133 9.96 -2.47 10.56
CA PHE A 133 10.65 -3.74 10.72
C PHE A 133 9.77 -4.95 10.45
N ILE A 134 8.57 -4.95 11.02
CA ILE A 134 7.59 -6.02 10.77
C ILE A 134 7.25 -6.07 9.27
N SER A 135 6.98 -4.91 8.67
CA SER A 135 6.62 -4.81 7.26
C SER A 135 7.75 -5.23 6.30
N PHE A 136 8.98 -4.82 6.58
CA PHE A 136 10.16 -5.25 5.83
C PHE A 136 10.38 -6.76 5.95
N SER A 137 10.23 -7.32 7.15
CA SER A 137 10.38 -8.77 7.37
C SER A 137 9.33 -9.59 6.60
N GLU A 138 8.08 -9.12 6.56
CA GLU A 138 7.01 -9.76 5.81
C GLU A 138 7.29 -9.72 4.31
N THR A 139 7.69 -8.57 3.77
CA THR A 139 7.99 -8.43 2.35
C THR A 139 9.21 -9.26 1.92
N MET A 140 10.27 -9.30 2.73
CA MET A 140 11.40 -10.21 2.48
C MET A 140 10.98 -11.68 2.50
N LEU A 141 10.13 -12.08 3.46
CA LEU A 141 9.61 -13.45 3.51
C LEU A 141 8.77 -13.78 2.27
N LEU A 142 7.91 -12.86 1.83
CA LEU A 142 7.11 -13.05 0.61
C LEU A 142 7.98 -13.13 -0.65
N VAL A 143 9.07 -12.36 -0.73
CA VAL A 143 10.05 -12.47 -1.82
C VAL A 143 10.74 -13.83 -1.81
N TYR A 144 11.21 -14.27 -0.66
CA TYR A 144 11.84 -15.57 -0.51
C TYR A 144 10.92 -16.75 -0.88
N LEU A 145 9.65 -16.69 -0.47
CA LEU A 145 8.66 -17.72 -0.77
C LEU A 145 8.15 -17.69 -2.22
N SER A 146 8.10 -16.50 -2.82
CA SER A 146 7.64 -16.30 -4.21
C SER A 146 8.75 -16.49 -5.24
N TYR A 147 9.99 -16.71 -4.81
CA TYR A 147 11.13 -16.93 -5.69
C TYR A 147 10.89 -18.13 -6.63
N LYS A 148 10.71 -17.82 -7.92
CA LYS A 148 10.55 -18.79 -9.03
C LYS A 148 11.72 -18.75 -10.03
N GLY A 149 12.83 -18.10 -9.67
CA GLY A 149 14.03 -17.99 -10.51
C GLY A 149 14.33 -16.57 -11.02
N ASN A 150 13.32 -15.69 -11.10
CA ASN A 150 13.51 -14.30 -11.53
C ASN A 150 13.25 -13.30 -10.39
N VAL A 151 14.30 -12.89 -9.69
CA VAL A 151 14.22 -11.86 -8.63
C VAL A 151 13.92 -10.47 -9.19
N TRP A 152 14.40 -10.18 -10.40
CA TRP A 152 14.28 -8.85 -11.02
C TRP A 152 12.83 -8.46 -11.29
N GLU A 153 12.02 -9.41 -11.76
CA GLU A 153 10.59 -9.18 -11.96
C GLU A 153 9.90 -8.81 -10.65
N GLN A 154 10.33 -9.39 -9.53
CA GLN A 154 9.71 -9.13 -8.23
C GLN A 154 10.14 -7.77 -7.65
N VAL A 155 11.41 -7.39 -7.83
CA VAL A 155 11.96 -6.11 -7.35
C VAL A 155 11.38 -4.92 -8.12
N LEU A 156 11.10 -5.07 -9.41
CA LEU A 156 10.52 -4.00 -10.24
C LEU A 156 9.01 -3.80 -10.06
N ARG A 157 8.35 -4.57 -9.19
CA ARG A 157 6.92 -4.36 -8.90
C ARG A 157 6.74 -3.08 -8.09
N VAL A 158 5.83 -2.22 -8.54
CA VAL A 158 5.44 -0.98 -7.86
C VAL A 158 5.22 -1.14 -6.35
N PRO A 159 4.47 -2.15 -5.83
CA PRO A 159 4.33 -2.31 -4.38
C PRO A 159 5.66 -2.61 -3.66
N PHE A 160 6.58 -3.36 -4.28
CA PHE A 160 7.90 -3.60 -3.67
C PHE A 160 8.71 -2.30 -3.60
N ILE A 161 8.71 -1.51 -4.67
CA ILE A 161 9.42 -0.22 -4.71
C ILE A 161 8.86 0.74 -3.66
N LEU A 162 7.53 0.88 -3.57
CA LEU A 162 6.88 1.72 -2.56
C LEU A 162 7.21 1.26 -1.14
N GLU A 163 7.26 -0.05 -0.90
CA GLU A 163 7.70 -0.62 0.39
C GLU A 163 9.14 -0.22 0.71
N MET A 164 10.05 -0.37 -0.24
CA MET A 164 11.46 -0.05 -0.02
C MET A 164 11.65 1.45 0.25
N ILE A 165 10.96 2.32 -0.50
CA ILE A 165 11.01 3.77 -0.30
C ILE A 165 10.51 4.17 1.09
N SER A 166 9.47 3.50 1.61
CA SER A 166 8.91 3.86 2.91
C SER A 166 9.61 3.19 4.11
N THR A 167 10.19 2.00 3.95
CA THR A 167 10.76 1.22 5.07
C THR A 167 12.28 1.35 5.20
N VAL A 168 13.02 1.39 4.09
CA VAL A 168 14.49 1.43 4.11
C VAL A 168 15.03 2.69 4.81
N PRO A 169 14.47 3.89 4.59
CA PRO A 169 14.91 5.06 5.35
C PRO A 169 14.77 4.89 6.86
N PHE A 170 13.71 4.26 7.36
CA PHE A 170 13.56 3.98 8.79
C PHE A 170 14.65 3.05 9.31
N MET A 171 15.03 2.02 8.55
CA MET A 171 16.15 1.13 8.92
C MET A 171 17.47 1.91 9.01
N ILE A 172 17.71 2.81 8.06
CA ILE A 172 18.90 3.67 8.07
C ILE A 172 18.89 4.59 9.31
N THR A 173 17.73 5.10 9.74
CA THR A 173 17.63 5.94 10.96
C THR A 173 17.98 5.22 12.26
N VAL A 174 17.92 3.87 12.28
CA VAL A 174 18.35 3.06 13.43
C VAL A 174 19.87 3.00 13.51
N ILE A 175 20.53 2.87 12.35
CA ILE A 175 22.00 2.80 12.25
C ILE A 175 22.61 4.18 12.48
N LEU A 176 21.98 5.22 11.92
CA LEU A 176 22.47 6.59 11.94
C LEU A 176 21.47 7.50 12.66
N PRO A 177 21.66 7.77 13.97
CA PRO A 177 20.72 8.56 14.76
C PRO A 177 20.61 10.01 14.29
N SER A 178 21.60 10.53 13.55
CA SER A 178 21.57 11.87 12.96
C SER A 178 20.47 12.05 11.91
N PHE A 179 19.97 10.98 11.29
CA PHE A 179 18.91 11.05 10.26
C PHE A 179 17.50 10.82 10.82
N ARG A 180 17.31 10.78 12.15
CA ARG A 180 15.98 10.58 12.77
C ARG A 180 14.96 11.64 12.38
N ASN A 181 15.41 12.85 12.07
CA ASN A 181 14.52 13.96 11.71
C ASN A 181 14.33 14.07 10.20
N LEU A 182 14.90 13.16 9.39
CA LEU A 182 14.69 13.15 7.95
C LEU A 182 13.23 12.81 7.62
N PHE A 183 12.59 13.61 6.77
CA PHE A 183 11.25 13.32 6.28
C PHE A 183 11.22 12.01 5.49
N ILE A 184 10.24 11.15 5.82
CA ILE A 184 9.99 9.89 5.12
C ILE A 184 8.54 9.93 4.64
N PRO A 185 8.26 9.69 3.34
CA PRO A 185 6.92 9.78 2.77
C PRO A 185 6.05 8.56 3.12
N VAL A 186 5.79 8.36 4.41
CA VAL A 186 5.00 7.22 4.94
C VAL A 186 3.57 7.21 4.42
N PHE A 187 3.03 8.38 4.06
CA PHE A 187 1.67 8.49 3.51
C PHE A 187 1.47 7.66 2.22
N LEU A 188 2.55 7.34 1.48
CA LEU A 188 2.50 6.44 0.32
C LEU A 188 2.06 5.00 0.68
N ASN A 189 2.16 4.60 1.95
CA ASN A 189 1.67 3.31 2.43
C ASN A 189 0.16 3.14 2.24
N CYS A 190 -0.61 4.20 1.97
CA CYS A 190 -2.02 4.07 1.61
C CYS A 190 -2.20 3.25 0.31
N TRP A 191 -1.30 3.38 -0.66
CA TRP A 191 -1.33 2.60 -1.91
C TRP A 191 -1.02 1.13 -1.66
N LEU A 192 -0.11 0.85 -0.73
CA LEU A 192 0.17 -0.52 -0.28
C LEU A 192 -1.03 -1.12 0.46
N ALA A 193 -1.71 -0.33 1.29
CA ALA A 193 -2.97 -0.75 1.93
C ALA A 193 -4.03 -1.08 0.88
N LYS A 194 -4.20 -0.22 -0.13
CA LYS A 194 -5.14 -0.44 -1.24
C LYS A 194 -4.79 -1.71 -2.03
N HIS A 195 -3.51 -1.95 -2.33
CA HIS A 195 -3.08 -3.18 -3.00
C HIS A 195 -3.33 -4.43 -2.12
N ALA A 196 -3.08 -4.35 -0.81
CA ALA A 196 -3.39 -5.42 0.13
C ALA A 196 -4.91 -5.70 0.21
N LEU A 197 -5.73 -4.64 0.17
CA LEU A 197 -7.19 -4.73 0.14
C LEU A 197 -7.68 -5.43 -1.14
N GLU A 198 -7.16 -5.07 -2.31
CA GLU A 198 -7.49 -5.74 -3.58
C GLU A 198 -7.16 -7.24 -3.52
N ASN A 199 -5.97 -7.57 -3.04
CA ASN A 199 -5.53 -8.96 -2.89
C ASN A 199 -6.43 -9.72 -1.90
N MET A 200 -6.88 -9.08 -0.83
CA MET A 200 -7.79 -9.67 0.13
C MET A 200 -9.20 -9.88 -0.44
N ILE A 201 -9.73 -8.91 -1.18
CA ILE A 201 -11.04 -9.01 -1.84
C ILE A 201 -11.03 -10.15 -2.87
N ASN A 202 -9.95 -10.29 -3.64
CA ASN A 202 -9.80 -11.38 -4.60
C ASN A 202 -9.76 -12.76 -3.92
N ASP A 203 -9.04 -12.88 -2.80
CA ASP A 203 -9.04 -14.11 -1.98
C ASP A 203 -10.42 -14.39 -1.38
N LEU A 204 -11.12 -13.35 -0.90
CA LEU A 204 -12.45 -13.46 -0.31
C LEU A 204 -13.49 -13.87 -1.37
N HIS A 205 -13.40 -13.32 -2.57
CA HIS A 205 -14.24 -13.69 -3.70
C HIS A 205 -14.04 -15.15 -4.10
N ARG A 206 -12.78 -15.62 -4.11
CA ARG A 206 -12.46 -17.04 -4.35
C ARG A 206 -12.93 -17.95 -3.21
N ALA A 207 -12.87 -17.46 -1.98
CA ALA A 207 -13.19 -18.20 -0.75
C ALA A 207 -14.70 -18.39 -0.53
N ILE A 208 -15.46 -17.34 -0.81
CA ILE A 208 -16.85 -17.20 -0.40
C ILE A 208 -17.67 -17.00 -1.67
N GLN A 209 -18.03 -18.11 -2.31
CA GLN A 209 -18.97 -18.16 -3.44
C GLN A 209 -20.40 -17.68 -3.07
N ARG A 210 -20.63 -17.29 -1.81
CA ARG A 210 -21.94 -16.95 -1.26
C ARG A 210 -21.85 -15.66 -0.44
N THR A 211 -22.15 -14.51 -1.04
CA THR A 211 -23.09 -13.47 -0.52
C THR A 211 -22.92 -12.06 -1.07
N HIS A 212 -21.85 -11.74 -1.82
CA HIS A 212 -21.69 -10.39 -2.41
C HIS A 212 -21.45 -10.42 -3.92
N SER A 213 -22.18 -9.57 -4.65
CA SER A 213 -22.06 -9.40 -6.10
C SER A 213 -20.64 -8.93 -6.47
N ALA A 214 -20.08 -9.43 -7.58
CA ALA A 214 -18.79 -8.96 -8.12
C ALA A 214 -18.72 -7.41 -8.25
N MET A 215 -19.88 -6.79 -8.49
CA MET A 215 -20.06 -5.33 -8.51
C MET A 215 -19.70 -4.66 -7.18
N PHE A 216 -20.02 -5.26 -6.03
CA PHE A 216 -19.71 -4.67 -4.72
C PHE A 216 -18.20 -4.59 -4.50
N ASN A 217 -17.47 -5.66 -4.85
CA ASN A 217 -16.02 -5.69 -4.78
C ASN A 217 -15.37 -4.58 -5.63
N GLN A 218 -15.88 -4.35 -6.84
CA GLN A 218 -15.39 -3.29 -7.72
C GLN A 218 -15.64 -1.90 -7.13
N VAL A 219 -16.83 -1.65 -6.58
CA VAL A 219 -17.16 -0.37 -5.92
C VAL A 219 -16.25 -0.12 -4.72
N VAL A 220 -15.97 -1.14 -3.90
CA VAL A 220 -15.04 -1.01 -2.76
C VAL A 220 -13.64 -0.62 -3.24
N ILE A 221 -13.14 -1.21 -4.33
CA ILE A 221 -11.83 -0.87 -4.88
C ILE A 221 -11.84 0.57 -5.41
N LEU A 222 -12.89 1.00 -6.11
CA LEU A 222 -13.04 2.38 -6.61
C LEU A 222 -13.02 3.39 -5.45
N ILE A 223 -13.81 3.15 -4.40
CA ILE A 223 -13.82 4.01 -3.21
C ILE A 223 -12.42 4.02 -2.56
N SER A 224 -11.76 2.86 -2.45
CA SER A 224 -10.40 2.78 -1.93
C SER A 224 -9.40 3.57 -2.78
N THR A 225 -9.53 3.59 -4.11
CA THR A 225 -8.68 4.41 -4.99
C THR A 225 -8.89 5.90 -4.76
N LEU A 226 -10.15 6.34 -4.65
CA LEU A 226 -10.50 7.74 -4.37
C LEU A 226 -9.94 8.18 -3.03
N VAL A 227 -10.13 7.39 -1.97
CA VAL A 227 -9.60 7.69 -0.64
C VAL A 227 -8.07 7.79 -0.64
N CYS A 228 -7.36 6.90 -1.36
CA CYS A 228 -5.90 6.97 -1.46
C CYS A 228 -5.42 8.20 -2.24
N LEU A 229 -6.10 8.57 -3.33
CA LEU A 229 -5.79 9.79 -4.08
C LEU A 229 -5.99 11.05 -3.23
N MET A 230 -7.13 11.14 -2.55
CA MET A 230 -7.42 12.24 -1.62
C MET A 230 -6.36 12.32 -0.52
N PHE A 231 -6.06 11.20 0.15
CA PHE A 231 -5.11 11.17 1.26
C PHE A 231 -3.69 11.58 0.85
N THR A 232 -3.22 11.10 -0.32
CA THR A 232 -1.90 11.48 -0.84
C THR A 232 -1.81 12.94 -1.26
N CYS A 233 -2.88 13.50 -1.85
CA CYS A 233 -2.98 14.94 -2.12
C CYS A 233 -2.89 15.76 -0.82
N ILE A 234 -3.69 15.42 0.19
CA ILE A 234 -3.76 16.15 1.46
C ILE A 234 -2.39 16.14 2.15
N CYS A 235 -1.79 14.96 2.30
CA CYS A 235 -0.50 14.81 2.97
C CYS A 235 0.64 15.48 2.18
N GLY A 236 0.62 15.40 0.84
CA GLY A 236 1.63 15.99 -0.02
C GLY A 236 1.62 17.52 0.02
N ILE A 237 0.43 18.12 -0.09
CA ILE A 237 0.29 19.58 -0.05
C ILE A 237 0.61 20.11 1.34
N GLN A 238 0.06 19.51 2.39
CA GLN A 238 0.35 19.91 3.77
C GLN A 238 1.85 19.88 4.06
N HIS A 239 2.56 18.84 3.61
CA HIS A 239 3.99 18.70 3.85
C HIS A 239 4.81 19.75 3.08
N LEU A 240 4.51 19.94 1.79
CA LEU A 240 5.23 20.89 0.96
C LEU A 240 4.97 22.34 1.39
N GLU A 241 3.71 22.69 1.66
CA GLU A 241 3.30 24.04 2.08
C GLU A 241 3.75 24.41 3.50
N ARG A 242 4.40 23.50 4.23
CA ARG A 242 5.13 23.85 5.46
C ARG A 242 6.18 24.94 5.20
N ALA A 243 6.88 24.89 4.07
CA ALA A 243 7.85 25.91 3.68
C ALA A 243 7.24 27.21 3.14
N GLY A 244 5.94 27.20 2.84
CA GLY A 244 5.19 28.35 2.31
C GLY A 244 4.33 28.98 3.40
N ASN A 245 3.02 28.72 3.32
CA ASN A 245 2.02 29.36 4.17
C ASN A 245 1.61 28.53 5.40
N ASN A 246 2.27 27.40 5.68
CA ASN A 246 1.95 26.48 6.77
C ASN A 246 0.45 26.11 6.81
N LEU A 247 -0.06 25.53 5.73
CA LEU A 247 -1.46 25.10 5.65
C LEU A 247 -1.76 24.01 6.68
N THR A 248 -2.92 24.11 7.34
CA THR A 248 -3.39 23.05 8.23
C THR A 248 -3.83 21.81 7.44
N LEU A 249 -3.99 20.67 8.12
CA LEU A 249 -4.57 19.47 7.51
C LEU A 249 -5.99 19.71 6.98
N PHE A 250 -6.77 20.55 7.65
CA PHE A 250 -8.14 20.87 7.24
C PHE A 250 -8.17 21.76 6.01
N ASP A 251 -7.29 22.75 5.92
CA ASP A 251 -7.17 23.61 4.71
C ASP A 251 -6.74 22.77 3.50
N SER A 252 -5.81 21.84 3.71
CA SER A 252 -5.34 20.91 2.69
C SER A 252 -6.45 19.93 2.25
N LEU A 253 -7.28 19.47 3.19
CA LEU A 253 -8.47 18.66 2.90
C LEU A 253 -9.48 19.44 2.06
N TYR A 254 -9.81 20.66 2.48
CA TYR A 254 -10.72 21.54 1.76
C TYR A 254 -10.22 21.77 0.33
N PHE A 255 -8.93 22.13 0.16
CA PHE A 255 -8.30 22.31 -1.13
C PHE A 255 -8.40 21.06 -2.02
N CYS A 256 -8.05 19.88 -1.51
CA CYS A 256 -8.10 18.65 -2.30
C CYS A 256 -9.55 18.31 -2.69
N VAL A 257 -10.53 18.49 -1.81
CA VAL A 257 -11.96 18.25 -2.13
C VAL A 257 -12.43 19.20 -3.24
N VAL A 258 -12.15 20.50 -3.12
CA VAL A 258 -12.51 21.53 -4.12
C VAL A 258 -11.82 21.28 -5.47
N THR A 259 -10.59 20.79 -5.44
CA THR A 259 -9.81 20.49 -6.65
C THR A 259 -10.31 19.22 -7.34
N PHE A 260 -10.48 18.11 -6.62
CA PHE A 260 -10.95 16.85 -7.22
C PHE A 260 -12.43 16.89 -7.63
N SER A 261 -13.24 17.73 -6.98
CA SER A 261 -14.61 18.03 -7.43
C SER A 261 -14.65 18.99 -8.62
N THR A 262 -13.50 19.50 -9.09
CA THR A 262 -13.38 20.45 -10.20
C THR A 262 -14.11 21.79 -9.97
N VAL A 263 -14.39 22.13 -8.72
CA VAL A 263 -15.07 23.39 -8.37
C VAL A 263 -14.09 24.57 -8.44
N GLY A 264 -12.90 24.43 -7.85
CA GLY A 264 -11.80 25.38 -8.01
C GLY A 264 -12.07 26.81 -7.53
N PHE A 265 -12.52 27.01 -6.28
CA PHE A 265 -12.80 28.35 -5.73
C PHE A 265 -11.59 29.29 -5.71
N GLY A 266 -10.38 28.74 -5.52
CA GLY A 266 -9.12 29.52 -5.56
C GLY A 266 -8.83 30.36 -4.31
N ASP A 267 -9.57 30.11 -3.22
CA ASP A 267 -9.37 30.72 -1.90
C ASP A 267 -8.16 30.16 -1.15
N VAL A 268 -7.94 28.83 -1.23
CA VAL A 268 -6.70 28.18 -0.81
C VAL A 268 -5.93 27.77 -2.06
N THR A 269 -4.67 28.19 -2.20
CA THR A 269 -3.84 27.85 -3.36
C THR A 269 -2.39 27.59 -2.98
N PRO A 270 -1.72 26.60 -3.63
CA PRO A 270 -0.31 26.33 -3.42
C PRO A 270 0.56 27.51 -3.88
N GLN A 271 1.39 28.04 -2.99
CA GLN A 271 2.24 29.20 -3.27
C GLN A 271 3.63 28.81 -3.76
N ILE A 272 4.09 27.61 -3.41
CA ILE A 272 5.45 27.16 -3.75
C ILE A 272 5.47 26.31 -5.02
N TRP A 273 6.55 26.42 -5.80
CA TRP A 273 6.72 25.66 -7.04
C TRP A 273 6.58 24.12 -6.87
N PRO A 274 7.16 23.45 -5.85
CA PRO A 274 7.00 22.00 -5.72
C PRO A 274 5.57 21.57 -5.38
N SER A 275 4.81 22.36 -4.61
CA SER A 275 3.41 22.04 -4.30
C SER A 275 2.51 22.24 -5.53
N GLN A 276 2.75 23.28 -6.33
CA GLN A 276 2.08 23.48 -7.62
C GLN A 276 2.32 22.30 -8.57
N LEU A 277 3.58 21.85 -8.69
CA LEU A 277 3.93 20.69 -9.52
C LEU A 277 3.27 19.40 -9.00
N LEU A 278 3.23 19.19 -7.68
CA LEU A 278 2.52 18.05 -7.08
C LEU A 278 1.03 18.06 -7.46
N VAL A 279 0.35 19.20 -7.33
CA VAL A 279 -1.08 19.33 -7.65
C VAL A 279 -1.36 19.00 -9.11
N VAL A 280 -0.54 19.52 -10.04
CA VAL A 280 -0.65 19.22 -11.47
C VAL A 280 -0.52 17.70 -11.72
N ILE A 281 0.50 17.07 -11.14
CA ILE A 281 0.70 15.60 -11.26
C ILE A 281 -0.51 14.85 -10.70
N MET A 282 -1.01 15.23 -9.53
CA MET A 282 -2.15 14.55 -8.89
C MET A 282 -3.44 14.67 -9.70
N ILE A 283 -3.68 15.81 -10.37
CA ILE A 283 -4.81 15.98 -11.28
C ILE A 283 -4.68 15.02 -12.48
N PHE A 284 -3.50 14.96 -13.12
CA PHE A 284 -3.28 14.02 -14.23
C PHE A 284 -3.48 12.56 -13.80
N VAL A 285 -2.93 12.17 -12.64
CA VAL A 285 -3.09 10.82 -12.10
C VAL A 285 -4.57 10.52 -11.85
N ALA A 286 -5.32 11.43 -11.24
CA ALA A 286 -6.75 11.21 -10.99
C ALA A 286 -7.57 11.11 -12.29
N LEU A 287 -7.31 11.97 -13.27
CA LEU A 287 -7.97 11.94 -14.57
C LEU A 287 -7.66 10.67 -15.38
N ILE A 288 -6.52 10.02 -15.15
CA ILE A 288 -6.18 8.75 -15.81
C ILE A 288 -6.74 7.56 -15.03
N VAL A 289 -6.54 7.53 -13.71
CA VAL A 289 -6.88 6.39 -12.86
C VAL A 289 -8.39 6.23 -12.71
N LEU A 290 -9.14 7.31 -12.49
CA LEU A 290 -10.59 7.22 -12.24
C LEU A 290 -11.36 6.65 -13.44
N PRO A 291 -11.16 7.10 -14.69
CA PRO A 291 -11.85 6.51 -15.83
C PRO A 291 -11.47 5.06 -16.10
N ILE A 292 -10.21 4.69 -15.89
CA ILE A 292 -9.76 3.29 -16.03
C ILE A 292 -10.49 2.41 -15.01
N GLN A 293 -10.56 2.86 -13.76
CA GLN A 293 -11.21 2.13 -12.68
C GLN A 293 -12.72 2.01 -12.87
N VAL A 294 -13.38 3.08 -13.34
CA VAL A 294 -14.81 3.08 -13.66
C VAL A 294 -15.11 2.20 -14.88
N ARG A 295 -14.27 2.22 -15.91
CA ARG A 295 -14.42 1.31 -17.08
C ARG A 295 -14.31 -0.15 -16.66
N HIS A 296 -13.41 -0.47 -15.74
CA HIS A 296 -13.29 -1.82 -15.21
C HIS A 296 -14.50 -2.27 -14.37
N SER A 297 -15.35 -1.31 -13.95
CA SER A 297 -16.57 -1.56 -13.18
C SER A 297 -17.84 -1.70 -14.03
N ARG A 298 -17.80 -1.42 -15.34
CA ARG A 298 -18.93 -1.66 -16.27
C ARG A 298 -18.71 -2.96 -17.03
#